data_AF-A0A661MVD3-F1
#
_entry.id   AF-A0A661MVD3-F1
#
_cell.length_a   1.000
_cell.length_b   1.000
_cell.length_c   1.000
_cell.angle_alpha   90.00
_cell.angle_beta   90.00
_cell.angle_gamma   90.00
#
_symmetry.space_group_name_H-M   'P 1'
#
loop_
_entity.id
_entity.type
_entity.pdbx_description
1 polymer ?
#
loop_
_entity_poly.entity_id
_entity_poly.type
_entity_poly.pdbx_seq_one_letter_code
_entity_poly.pdbx_strand_id
1 'polypeptide(L)'
;MTRPAFTTLISSLLLASVLLFGIGCAAPVAPSDPEAGTSALASVPYFDVFEGADGKTYFNLKAANHEIILSSQGYSSRTGALGGVLSVLDNGELSHRYELAQAVNGEYFFRLEAANGRVIGMSETYTTASSARRGIAGVTRNIGAYLDWQSLRTGARFDVFAGADERFYFNLHAANGQIVLSSQGYSSEAAAYNGAFSVADNGLDQESYDVQEAHGGGFYFNLKARNGRVIGTSEVYSSRGNAERACDSVIELLGGLDIL
;
A
#
# COMPACT_ATOMS: atom_id res chain seq x y z
N MET A 1 -13.08 -22.07 -22.37
CA MET A 1 -14.17 -21.84 -21.40
C MET A 1 -14.01 -20.45 -20.83
N THR A 2 -14.91 -19.56 -21.24
CA THR A 2 -14.93 -18.11 -21.03
C THR A 2 -15.48 -17.77 -19.64
N ARG A 3 -14.75 -17.01 -18.83
CA ARG A 3 -15.24 -16.45 -17.55
C ARG A 3 -16.08 -15.20 -17.85
N PRO A 4 -17.26 -14.99 -17.23
CA PRO A 4 -18.06 -13.81 -17.46
C PRO A 4 -17.60 -12.61 -16.63
N ALA A 5 -17.85 -11.42 -17.17
CA ALA A 5 -17.56 -10.10 -16.62
C ALA A 5 -18.32 -9.83 -15.30
N PHE A 6 -17.65 -9.16 -14.37
CA PHE A 6 -18.28 -8.58 -13.17
C PHE A 6 -19.03 -7.30 -13.58
N THR A 7 -20.34 -7.42 -13.71
CA THR A 7 -21.26 -6.30 -13.95
C THR A 7 -21.56 -5.58 -12.65
N THR A 8 -21.41 -4.25 -12.71
CA THR A 8 -21.70 -3.23 -11.71
C THR A 8 -23.16 -3.29 -11.25
N LEU A 9 -23.41 -3.23 -9.93
CA LEU A 9 -24.72 -2.90 -9.36
C LEU A 9 -24.58 -1.67 -8.47
N ILE A 10 -24.91 -0.53 -9.06
CA ILE A 10 -25.20 0.74 -8.40
C ILE A 10 -26.52 0.54 -7.65
N SER A 11 -26.49 0.60 -6.32
CA SER A 11 -27.71 0.66 -5.51
C SER A 11 -27.95 2.09 -5.06
N SER A 12 -28.89 2.74 -5.75
CA SER A 12 -29.41 4.06 -5.44
C SER A 12 -30.25 4.01 -4.16
N LEU A 13 -29.89 4.79 -3.14
CA LEU A 13 -30.79 5.07 -2.01
C LEU A 13 -31.09 6.57 -1.96
N LEU A 14 -32.34 6.90 -2.24
CA LEU A 14 -32.93 8.23 -2.20
C LEU A 14 -33.60 8.47 -0.84
N LEU A 15 -33.28 9.63 -0.27
CA LEU A 15 -34.14 10.57 0.46
C LEU A 15 -34.72 10.19 1.85
N ALA A 16 -34.34 10.97 2.87
CA ALA A 16 -35.29 11.58 3.81
C ALA A 16 -34.66 12.81 4.49
N SER A 17 -35.04 13.99 4.01
CA SER A 17 -34.78 15.29 4.64
C SER A 17 -35.75 15.52 5.80
N VAL A 18 -35.23 15.68 7.01
CA VAL A 18 -35.99 16.17 8.18
C VAL A 18 -35.37 17.50 8.62
N LEU A 19 -36.10 18.58 8.36
CA LEU A 19 -35.88 19.91 8.94
C LEU A 19 -36.50 19.92 10.34
N LEU A 20 -35.68 20.08 11.38
CA LEU A 20 -36.14 20.60 12.67
C LEU A 20 -35.39 21.88 12.99
N PHE A 21 -36.14 22.98 13.05
CA PHE A 21 -35.71 24.22 13.68
C PHE A 21 -35.68 24.02 15.21
N GLY A 22 -34.53 24.27 15.82
CA GLY A 22 -34.37 24.30 17.27
C GLY A 22 -33.25 25.25 17.66
N ILE A 23 -33.62 26.46 18.08
CA ILE A 23 -32.74 27.43 18.73
C ILE A 23 -32.46 26.90 20.13
N GLY A 24 -31.18 26.67 20.47
CA GLY A 24 -30.78 26.18 21.79
C GLY A 24 -29.29 26.41 22.02
N CYS A 25 -28.97 27.07 23.13
CA CYS A 25 -27.70 27.70 23.45
C CYS A 25 -26.47 26.77 23.43
N ALA A 26 -25.35 27.35 23.01
CA ALA A 26 -24.02 26.75 23.01
C ALA A 26 -23.59 26.31 24.42
N ALA A 27 -23.39 25.00 24.58
CA ALA A 27 -22.51 24.46 25.60
C ALA A 27 -21.09 24.38 25.02
N PRO A 28 -20.03 24.68 25.79
CA PRO A 28 -18.67 24.56 25.30
C PRO A 28 -18.37 23.08 25.03
N VAL A 29 -18.19 22.74 23.76
CA VAL A 29 -17.60 21.46 23.36
C VAL A 29 -16.15 21.50 23.85
N ALA A 30 -15.85 20.66 24.84
CA ALA A 30 -14.49 20.43 25.27
C ALA A 30 -13.63 20.05 24.05
N PRO A 31 -12.35 20.47 23.97
CA PRO A 31 -11.48 20.02 22.91
C PRO A 31 -11.49 18.50 22.89
N SER A 32 -11.97 17.92 21.80
CA SER A 32 -11.73 16.52 21.51
C SER A 32 -10.22 16.41 21.43
N ASP A 33 -9.63 15.61 22.32
CA ASP A 33 -8.27 15.17 22.13
C ASP A 33 -8.12 14.70 20.68
N PRO A 34 -7.06 15.09 19.95
CA PRO A 34 -6.82 14.51 18.65
C PRO A 34 -6.67 13.00 18.92
N GLU A 35 -7.60 12.20 18.42
CA GLU A 35 -7.36 10.76 18.32
C GLU A 35 -6.08 10.63 17.51
N ALA A 36 -4.98 10.38 18.21
CA ALA A 36 -3.71 10.02 17.64
C ALA A 36 -4.00 8.90 16.66
N GLY A 37 -3.69 9.14 15.38
CA GLY A 37 -3.94 8.21 14.29
C GLY A 37 -3.51 6.81 14.69
N THR A 38 -4.49 5.97 15.02
CA THR A 38 -4.29 4.54 15.07
C THR A 38 -4.06 4.15 13.63
N SER A 39 -2.81 3.81 13.28
CA SER A 39 -2.48 3.32 11.94
C SER A 39 -3.53 2.29 11.57
N ALA A 40 -4.18 2.48 10.41
CA ALA A 40 -5.20 1.58 9.88
C ALA A 40 -4.68 0.12 9.76
N LEU A 41 -3.37 -0.11 9.94
CA LEU A 41 -2.70 -1.40 10.01
C LEU A 41 -2.80 -2.13 11.35
N ALA A 42 -3.19 -1.49 12.46
CA ALA A 42 -3.14 -2.11 13.80
C ALA A 42 -4.08 -3.34 13.99
N SER A 43 -4.85 -3.70 12.96
CA SER A 43 -5.78 -4.84 12.99
C SER A 43 -5.73 -5.74 11.75
N VAL A 44 -4.81 -5.49 10.81
CA VAL A 44 -4.67 -6.26 9.58
C VAL A 44 -3.25 -6.79 9.41
N PRO A 45 -3.06 -7.93 8.74
CA PRO A 45 -1.73 -8.37 8.34
C PRO A 45 -1.08 -7.32 7.43
N TYR A 46 0.25 -7.28 7.37
CA TYR A 46 0.96 -6.29 6.55
C TYR A 46 2.36 -6.77 6.15
N PHE A 47 2.93 -6.12 5.14
CA PHE A 47 4.30 -6.40 4.68
C PHE A 47 5.27 -5.35 5.21
N ASP A 48 6.27 -5.80 5.95
CA ASP A 48 7.35 -4.98 6.45
C ASP A 48 8.58 -5.15 5.55
N VAL A 49 8.89 -4.16 4.71
CA VAL A 49 10.02 -4.16 3.76
C VAL A 49 11.17 -3.33 4.31
N PHE A 50 12.34 -3.94 4.51
CA PHE A 50 13.48 -3.29 5.20
C PHE A 50 14.83 -3.67 4.59
N GLU A 51 15.86 -2.85 4.84
CA GLU A 51 17.24 -3.16 4.46
C GLU A 51 17.96 -3.84 5.64
N GLY A 52 18.60 -4.98 5.38
CA GLY A 52 19.42 -5.69 6.35
C GLY A 52 20.81 -5.08 6.46
N ALA A 53 21.56 -5.46 7.52
CA ALA A 53 22.93 -4.99 7.72
C ALA A 53 23.92 -5.42 6.62
N ASP A 54 23.53 -6.39 5.78
CA ASP A 54 24.27 -6.84 4.61
C ASP A 54 23.98 -6.01 3.34
N GLY A 55 23.19 -4.93 3.46
CA GLY A 55 22.81 -4.05 2.36
C GLY A 55 21.79 -4.66 1.38
N LYS A 56 21.21 -5.82 1.72
CA LYS A 56 20.12 -6.42 0.95
C LYS A 56 18.77 -5.98 1.47
N THR A 57 17.77 -5.95 0.61
CA THR A 57 16.38 -5.69 1.00
C THR A 57 15.64 -6.98 1.29
N TYR A 58 14.90 -7.02 2.37
CA TYR A 58 14.08 -8.15 2.83
C TYR A 58 12.64 -7.68 2.99
N PHE A 59 11.72 -8.64 3.09
CA PHE A 59 10.40 -8.37 3.62
C PHE A 59 9.94 -9.47 4.56
N ASN A 60 9.07 -9.09 5.50
CA ASN A 60 8.32 -10.02 6.35
C ASN A 60 6.83 -9.82 6.11
N LEU A 61 6.07 -10.91 6.03
CA LEU A 61 4.63 -10.87 6.27
C LEU A 61 4.42 -10.97 7.78
N LYS A 62 3.76 -9.97 8.35
CA LYS A 62 3.37 -9.94 9.76
C LYS A 62 1.86 -10.14 9.87
N ALA A 63 1.45 -10.99 10.80
CA ALA A 63 0.06 -11.11 11.18
C ALA A 63 -0.41 -9.85 11.94
N ALA A 64 -1.72 -9.71 12.14
CA ALA A 64 -2.30 -8.55 12.84
C ALA A 64 -1.78 -8.37 14.28
N ASN A 65 -1.26 -9.43 14.91
CA ASN A 65 -0.59 -9.39 16.21
C ASN A 65 0.92 -9.08 16.13
N HIS A 66 1.40 -8.62 14.97
CA HIS A 66 2.80 -8.30 14.65
C HIS A 66 3.78 -9.49 14.61
N GLU A 67 3.30 -10.73 14.77
CA GLU A 67 4.14 -11.91 14.63
C GLU A 67 4.56 -12.10 13.17
N ILE A 68 5.85 -12.35 12.95
CA ILE A 68 6.38 -12.68 11.63
C ILE A 68 5.95 -14.10 11.29
N ILE A 69 5.18 -14.25 10.21
CA ILE A 69 4.65 -15.55 9.77
C ILE A 69 5.29 -16.04 8.47
N LEU A 70 5.98 -15.16 7.75
CA LEU A 70 6.75 -15.49 6.55
C LEU A 70 7.87 -14.46 6.37
N SER A 71 9.08 -14.93 6.07
CA SER A 71 10.24 -14.06 5.78
C SER A 71 10.79 -14.35 4.39
N SER A 72 11.20 -13.31 3.68
CA SER A 72 11.83 -13.46 2.37
C SER A 72 13.32 -13.78 2.47
N GLN A 73 13.91 -14.24 1.36
CA GLN A 73 15.36 -14.10 1.17
C GLN A 73 15.76 -12.63 0.96
N GLY A 74 17.06 -12.35 0.96
CA GLY A 74 17.61 -11.04 0.63
C GLY A 74 17.61 -10.76 -0.87
N TYR A 75 17.04 -9.63 -1.26
CA TYR A 75 17.02 -9.07 -2.61
C TYR A 75 18.09 -8.00 -2.78
N SER A 76 18.60 -7.83 -3.99
CA SER A 76 19.60 -6.79 -4.30
C SER A 76 19.04 -5.37 -4.40
N SER A 77 17.71 -5.19 -4.30
CA SER A 77 17.05 -3.89 -4.40
C SER A 77 15.63 -3.92 -3.82
N ARG A 78 15.11 -2.74 -3.45
CA ARG A 78 13.71 -2.54 -3.03
C ARG A 78 12.72 -3.00 -4.09
N THR A 79 12.92 -2.65 -5.37
CA THR A 79 12.07 -3.13 -6.47
C THR A 79 12.04 -4.66 -6.56
N GLY A 80 13.17 -5.33 -6.33
CA GLY A 80 13.24 -6.79 -6.29
C GLY A 80 12.41 -7.38 -5.14
N ALA A 81 12.55 -6.81 -3.93
CA ALA A 81 11.77 -7.22 -2.77
C ALA A 81 10.27 -7.00 -2.96
N LEU A 82 9.87 -5.85 -3.54
CA LEU A 82 8.48 -5.55 -3.88
C LEU A 82 7.92 -6.55 -4.92
N GLY A 83 8.71 -6.94 -5.92
CA GLY A 83 8.34 -8.03 -6.83
C GLY A 83 8.16 -9.37 -6.09
N GLY A 84 8.95 -9.62 -5.06
CA GLY A 84 8.75 -10.77 -4.16
C GLY A 84 7.45 -10.69 -3.36
N VAL A 85 7.10 -9.53 -2.81
CA VAL A 85 5.82 -9.29 -2.11
C VAL A 85 4.64 -9.57 -3.04
N LEU A 86 4.63 -8.99 -4.25
CA LEU A 86 3.58 -9.25 -5.25
C LEU A 86 3.49 -10.74 -5.59
N SER A 87 4.63 -11.41 -5.74
CA SER A 87 4.64 -12.86 -5.96
C SER A 87 4.07 -13.65 -4.78
N VAL A 88 4.23 -13.18 -3.53
CA VAL A 88 3.62 -13.80 -2.35
C VAL A 88 2.11 -13.60 -2.37
N LEU A 89 1.62 -12.42 -2.74
CA LEU A 89 0.20 -12.15 -2.90
C LEU A 89 -0.44 -13.05 -3.97
N ASP A 90 0.22 -13.22 -5.12
CA ASP A 90 -0.29 -14.04 -6.23
C ASP A 90 -0.31 -15.55 -5.94
N ASN A 91 0.61 -16.03 -5.09
CA ASN A 91 0.83 -17.48 -4.89
C ASN A 91 0.47 -17.97 -3.49
N GLY A 92 0.35 -17.07 -2.52
CA GLY A 92 0.27 -17.41 -1.10
C GLY A 92 -1.07 -17.98 -0.66
N GLU A 93 -2.15 -17.78 -1.42
CA GLU A 93 -3.41 -18.49 -1.20
C GLU A 93 -3.42 -19.91 -1.80
N LEU A 94 -2.44 -20.24 -2.64
CA LEU A 94 -2.38 -21.51 -3.36
C LEU A 94 -1.63 -22.55 -2.52
N SER A 95 -2.38 -23.43 -1.85
CA SER A 95 -1.81 -24.45 -0.96
C SER A 95 -0.74 -25.35 -1.60
N HIS A 96 -0.78 -25.56 -2.92
CA HIS A 96 0.18 -26.37 -3.66
C HIS A 96 1.52 -25.67 -3.93
N ARG A 97 1.62 -24.35 -3.67
CA ARG A 97 2.87 -23.58 -3.76
C ARG A 97 3.70 -23.67 -2.48
N TYR A 98 3.17 -24.31 -1.44
CA TYR A 98 3.89 -24.54 -0.20
C TYR A 98 4.57 -25.91 -0.20
N GLU A 99 5.88 -25.89 0.03
CA GLU A 99 6.68 -27.09 0.23
C GLU A 99 7.00 -27.25 1.72
N LEU A 100 6.55 -28.35 2.33
CA LEU A 100 6.93 -28.71 3.70
C LEU A 100 8.26 -29.45 3.69
N ALA A 101 9.24 -28.94 4.45
CA ALA A 101 10.57 -29.51 4.57
C ALA A 101 10.94 -29.81 6.03
N GLN A 102 11.91 -30.70 6.22
CA GLN A 102 12.51 -31.00 7.51
C GLN A 102 13.95 -30.48 7.53
N ALA A 103 14.30 -29.72 8.57
CA ALA A 103 15.64 -29.25 8.83
C ALA A 103 16.51 -30.38 9.42
N VAL A 104 17.83 -30.19 9.38
CA VAL A 104 18.82 -31.19 9.85
C VAL A 104 18.64 -31.53 11.34
N ASN A 105 18.15 -30.57 12.13
CA ASN A 105 17.84 -30.76 13.55
C ASN A 105 16.53 -31.53 13.81
N GLY A 106 15.83 -31.98 12.77
CA GLY A 106 14.56 -32.71 12.86
C GLY A 106 13.31 -31.84 12.94
N GLU A 107 13.45 -30.52 13.05
CA GLU A 107 12.33 -29.58 13.00
C GLU A 107 11.80 -29.40 11.58
N TYR A 108 10.58 -28.86 11.45
CA TYR A 108 9.86 -28.70 10.20
C TYR A 108 9.72 -27.23 9.86
N PHE A 109 9.78 -26.88 8.59
CA PHE A 109 9.50 -25.54 8.11
C PHE A 109 8.85 -25.65 6.75
N PHE A 110 8.32 -24.54 6.23
CA PHE A 110 7.77 -24.52 4.88
C PHE A 110 8.37 -23.38 4.07
N ARG A 111 8.39 -23.59 2.76
CA ARG A 111 8.76 -22.61 1.74
C ARG A 111 7.54 -22.31 0.89
N LEU A 112 7.35 -21.04 0.57
CA LEU A 112 6.41 -20.60 -0.45
C LEU A 112 7.19 -20.37 -1.75
N GLU A 113 6.73 -20.99 -2.83
CA GLU A 113 7.33 -20.89 -4.15
C GLU A 113 6.50 -20.04 -5.10
N ALA A 114 7.17 -19.26 -5.94
CA ALA A 114 6.57 -18.53 -7.06
C ALA A 114 6.18 -19.47 -8.21
N ALA A 115 5.49 -18.90 -9.21
CA ALA A 115 5.13 -19.59 -10.45
C ALA A 115 6.31 -20.33 -11.12
N ASN A 116 7.50 -19.74 -11.07
CA ASN A 116 8.74 -20.24 -11.66
C ASN A 116 9.54 -21.21 -10.75
N GLY A 117 8.99 -21.64 -9.62
CA GLY A 117 9.62 -22.56 -8.66
C GLY A 117 10.69 -21.92 -7.77
N ARG A 118 10.88 -20.59 -7.84
CA ARG A 118 11.79 -19.90 -6.90
C ARG A 118 11.11 -19.73 -5.56
N VAL A 119 11.84 -19.97 -4.49
CA VAL A 119 11.39 -19.61 -3.13
C VAL A 119 11.20 -18.10 -3.05
N ILE A 120 10.09 -17.67 -2.48
CA ILE A 120 9.74 -16.25 -2.25
C ILE A 120 9.44 -15.94 -0.79
N GLY A 121 9.26 -16.97 0.04
CA GLY A 121 9.17 -16.84 1.48
C GLY A 121 9.44 -18.15 2.19
N MET A 122 9.91 -18.07 3.43
CA MET A 122 10.18 -19.20 4.30
C MET A 122 9.64 -18.92 5.70
N SER A 123 9.14 -19.96 6.36
CA SER A 123 8.74 -19.89 7.76
C SER A 123 9.92 -20.01 8.71
N GLU A 124 9.68 -19.73 9.98
CA GLU A 124 10.49 -20.29 11.08
C GLU A 124 10.42 -21.82 11.11
N THR A 125 11.20 -22.44 12.01
CA THR A 125 11.12 -23.87 12.26
C THR A 125 10.07 -24.20 13.32
N TYR A 126 9.49 -25.39 13.20
CA TYR A 126 8.44 -25.92 14.05
C TYR A 126 8.83 -27.31 14.54
N THR A 127 8.48 -27.63 15.78
CA THR A 127 8.79 -28.94 16.37
C THR A 127 8.07 -30.12 15.72
N THR A 128 6.96 -29.89 15.00
CA THR A 128 6.18 -30.95 14.34
C THR A 128 5.69 -30.55 12.96
N ALA A 129 5.56 -31.53 12.06
CA ALA A 129 4.97 -31.34 10.74
C ALA A 129 3.55 -30.74 10.80
N SER A 130 2.76 -31.16 11.81
CA SER A 130 1.41 -30.64 12.03
C SER A 130 1.41 -29.15 12.41
N SER A 131 2.38 -28.69 13.21
CA SER A 131 2.56 -27.27 13.53
C SER A 131 2.92 -26.47 12.28
N ALA A 132 3.85 -26.95 11.45
CA ALA A 132 4.22 -26.29 10.20
C ALA A 132 3.03 -26.20 9.22
N ARG A 133 2.21 -27.25 9.11
CA ARG A 133 0.96 -27.21 8.30
C ARG A 133 -0.05 -26.18 8.83
N ARG A 134 -0.15 -26.00 10.15
CA ARG A 134 -0.95 -24.90 10.72
C ARG A 134 -0.36 -23.54 10.39
N GLY A 135 0.97 -23.41 10.38
CA GLY A 135 1.67 -22.22 9.90
C GLY A 135 1.30 -21.86 8.45
N ILE A 136 1.30 -22.85 7.53
CA ILE A 136 0.85 -22.65 6.14
C ILE A 136 -0.58 -22.11 6.08
N ALA A 137 -1.51 -22.72 6.84
CA ALA A 137 -2.89 -22.25 6.90
C ALA A 137 -3.00 -20.83 7.50
N GLY A 138 -2.12 -20.49 8.44
CA GLY A 138 -1.98 -19.15 9.01
C GLY A 138 -1.54 -18.14 7.95
N VAL A 139 -0.49 -18.43 7.19
CA VAL A 139 -0.01 -17.56 6.10
C VAL A 139 -1.10 -17.36 5.05
N THR A 140 -1.70 -18.45 4.57
CA THR A 140 -2.81 -18.41 3.60
C THR A 140 -3.93 -17.47 4.07
N ARG A 141 -4.37 -17.59 5.33
CA ARG A 141 -5.44 -16.74 5.88
C ARG A 141 -5.04 -15.28 5.98
N ASN A 142 -3.81 -14.98 6.40
CA ASN A 142 -3.35 -13.61 6.55
C ASN A 142 -3.16 -12.92 5.19
N ILE A 143 -2.77 -13.67 4.15
CA ILE A 143 -2.71 -13.15 2.78
C ILE A 143 -4.11 -12.84 2.26
N GLY A 144 -5.08 -13.75 2.43
CA GLY A 144 -6.48 -13.47 2.07
C GLY A 144 -7.04 -12.25 2.79
N ALA A 145 -6.80 -12.13 4.10
CA ALA A 145 -7.21 -10.96 4.87
C ALA A 145 -6.54 -9.65 4.40
N TYR A 146 -5.28 -9.71 3.98
CA TYR A 146 -4.57 -8.57 3.39
C TYR A 146 -5.22 -8.14 2.08
N LEU A 147 -5.50 -9.09 1.18
CA LEU A 147 -6.12 -8.84 -0.13
C LEU A 147 -7.53 -8.27 0.03
N ASP A 148 -8.33 -8.84 0.94
CA ASP A 148 -9.66 -8.34 1.27
C ASP A 148 -9.58 -6.88 1.76
N TRP A 149 -8.66 -6.61 2.71
CA TRP A 149 -8.44 -5.25 3.21
C TRP A 149 -8.00 -4.29 2.11
N GLN A 150 -7.08 -4.70 1.23
CA GLN A 150 -6.65 -3.89 0.09
C GLN A 150 -7.82 -3.55 -0.85
N SER A 151 -8.72 -4.50 -1.11
CA SER A 151 -9.89 -4.30 -1.98
C SER A 151 -10.96 -3.36 -1.40
N LEU A 152 -11.02 -3.27 -0.06
CA LEU A 152 -12.00 -2.46 0.66
C LEU A 152 -11.43 -1.11 1.12
N ARG A 153 -10.15 -0.83 0.87
CA ARG A 153 -9.47 0.36 1.39
C ARG A 153 -10.05 1.64 0.78
N THR A 154 -10.51 2.55 1.64
CA THR A 154 -10.99 3.88 1.26
C THR A 154 -10.18 4.97 1.97
N GLY A 155 -10.34 6.21 1.51
CA GLY A 155 -9.66 7.36 2.09
C GLY A 155 -8.21 7.48 1.64
N ALA A 156 -7.36 7.98 2.55
CA ALA A 156 -5.96 8.27 2.27
C ALA A 156 -5.20 6.98 1.91
N ARG A 157 -4.67 6.89 0.69
CA ARG A 157 -3.94 5.71 0.20
C ARG A 157 -3.19 5.99 -1.09
N PHE A 158 -2.16 5.18 -1.33
CA PHE A 158 -1.68 4.94 -2.68
C PHE A 158 -2.56 3.87 -3.35
N ASP A 159 -2.99 4.15 -4.57
CA ASP A 159 -3.73 3.23 -5.42
C ASP A 159 -2.89 2.92 -6.66
N VAL A 160 -2.34 1.72 -6.75
CA VAL A 160 -1.51 1.26 -7.87
C VAL A 160 -2.38 0.47 -8.84
N PHE A 161 -2.34 0.81 -10.13
CA PHE A 161 -3.20 0.18 -11.13
C PHE A 161 -2.53 0.07 -12.50
N ALA A 162 -3.01 -0.86 -13.33
CA ALA A 162 -2.60 -0.98 -14.72
C ALA A 162 -3.44 -0.05 -15.62
N GLY A 163 -2.76 0.70 -16.49
CA GLY A 163 -3.37 1.51 -17.54
C GLY A 163 -3.70 0.70 -18.79
N ALA A 164 -4.49 1.31 -19.69
CA ALA A 164 -4.86 0.69 -20.97
C ALA A 164 -3.67 0.52 -21.94
N ASP A 165 -2.55 1.17 -21.65
CA ASP A 165 -1.29 1.10 -22.40
C ASP A 165 -0.31 0.06 -21.83
N GLU A 166 -0.80 -0.84 -20.97
CA GLU A 166 -0.03 -1.91 -20.32
C GLU A 166 1.10 -1.39 -19.40
N ARG A 167 1.04 -0.11 -19.02
CA ARG A 167 1.92 0.49 -18.01
C ARG A 167 1.22 0.51 -16.65
N PHE A 168 2.01 0.62 -15.59
CA PHE A 168 1.51 0.72 -14.22
C PHE A 168 1.59 2.16 -13.74
N TYR A 169 0.58 2.61 -13.02
CA TYR A 169 0.47 3.95 -12.48
C TYR A 169 0.16 3.87 -11.00
N PHE A 170 0.25 5.00 -10.33
CA PHE A 170 -0.33 5.14 -9.01
C PHE A 170 -0.92 6.52 -8.82
N ASN A 171 -1.98 6.58 -8.02
CA ASN A 171 -2.54 7.82 -7.50
C ASN A 171 -2.35 7.88 -5.99
N LEU A 172 -2.09 9.08 -5.47
CA LEU A 172 -2.26 9.38 -4.06
C LEU A 172 -3.65 9.97 -3.86
N HIS A 173 -4.47 9.28 -3.06
CA HIS A 173 -5.78 9.76 -2.64
C HIS A 173 -5.68 10.43 -1.28
N ALA A 174 -6.40 11.54 -1.09
CA ALA A 174 -6.63 12.16 0.21
C ALA A 174 -7.70 11.40 1.03
N ALA A 175 -7.90 11.79 2.29
CA ALA A 175 -8.89 11.18 3.20
C ALA A 175 -10.32 11.19 2.65
N ASN A 176 -10.68 12.20 1.85
CA ASN A 176 -11.98 12.31 1.18
C ASN A 176 -12.08 11.52 -0.14
N GLY A 177 -11.02 10.81 -0.53
CA GLY A 177 -10.93 10.02 -1.77
C GLY A 177 -10.50 10.80 -3.01
N GLN A 178 -10.32 12.12 -2.95
CA GLN A 178 -9.82 12.90 -4.10
C GLN A 178 -8.37 12.55 -4.42
N ILE A 179 -8.04 12.51 -5.72
CA ILE A 179 -6.66 12.31 -6.17
C ILE A 179 -5.92 13.63 -6.00
N VAL A 180 -4.81 13.61 -5.26
CA VAL A 180 -3.96 14.79 -5.02
C VAL A 180 -2.63 14.73 -5.77
N LEU A 181 -2.22 13.53 -6.18
CA LEU A 181 -1.00 13.31 -6.96
C LEU A 181 -1.20 12.09 -7.87
N SER A 182 -0.73 12.19 -9.11
CA SER A 182 -0.72 11.07 -10.05
C SER A 182 0.69 10.87 -10.58
N SER A 183 1.10 9.62 -10.77
CA SER A 183 2.41 9.30 -11.31
C SER A 183 2.43 9.17 -12.83
N GLN A 184 3.64 9.18 -13.38
CA GLN A 184 3.88 8.73 -14.75
C GLN A 184 3.78 7.20 -14.86
N GLY A 185 3.66 6.67 -16.08
CA GLY A 185 3.58 5.23 -16.28
C GLY A 185 4.92 4.53 -16.01
N TYR A 186 4.88 3.39 -15.32
CA TYR A 186 5.99 2.48 -15.04
C TYR A 186 5.87 1.21 -15.87
N SER A 187 7.01 0.54 -16.10
CA SER A 187 7.05 -0.70 -16.88
C SER A 187 6.61 -1.95 -16.10
N SER A 188 6.44 -1.85 -14.78
CA SER A 188 5.99 -2.94 -13.92
C SER A 188 5.33 -2.43 -12.66
N GLU A 189 4.46 -3.24 -12.07
CA GLU A 189 3.77 -2.95 -10.82
C GLU A 189 4.73 -2.69 -9.66
N ALA A 190 5.75 -3.54 -9.50
CA ALA A 190 6.80 -3.36 -8.50
C ALA A 190 7.56 -2.02 -8.65
N ALA A 191 7.73 -1.55 -9.90
CA ALA A 191 8.34 -0.24 -10.14
C ALA A 191 7.39 0.91 -9.79
N ALA A 192 6.09 0.77 -10.01
CA ALA A 192 5.08 1.74 -9.57
C ALA A 192 5.02 1.82 -8.04
N TYR A 193 4.99 0.70 -7.33
CA TYR A 193 5.11 0.67 -5.86
C TYR A 193 6.41 1.34 -5.40
N ASN A 194 7.55 1.05 -6.02
CA ASN A 194 8.80 1.73 -5.68
C ASN A 194 8.72 3.25 -5.91
N GLY A 195 7.98 3.69 -6.93
CA GLY A 195 7.65 5.10 -7.16
C GLY A 195 6.80 5.69 -6.02
N ALA A 196 5.78 4.98 -5.56
CA ALA A 196 4.96 5.38 -4.41
C ALA A 196 5.77 5.50 -3.11
N PHE A 197 6.67 4.54 -2.84
CA PHE A 197 7.64 4.64 -1.75
C PHE A 197 8.55 5.86 -1.91
N SER A 198 9.01 6.16 -3.13
CA SER A 198 9.77 7.38 -3.38
C SER A 198 8.94 8.64 -3.09
N VAL A 199 7.63 8.64 -3.38
CA VAL A 199 6.75 9.77 -3.05
C VAL A 199 6.62 9.92 -1.54
N ALA A 200 6.42 8.84 -0.79
CA ALA A 200 6.38 8.92 0.67
C ALA A 200 7.72 9.38 1.29
N ASP A 201 8.84 8.88 0.78
CA ASP A 201 10.17 9.21 1.32
C ASP A 201 10.60 10.65 1.00
N ASN A 202 10.31 11.15 -0.21
CA ASN A 202 10.75 12.48 -0.66
C ASN A 202 9.68 13.56 -0.48
N GLY A 203 8.41 13.17 -0.47
CA GLY A 203 7.28 14.09 -0.38
C GLY A 203 7.07 14.70 1.00
N LEU A 204 7.86 14.32 2.01
CA LEU A 204 7.92 15.02 3.30
C LEU A 204 8.81 16.26 3.25
N ASP A 205 9.65 16.39 2.23
CA ASP A 205 10.54 17.53 2.04
C ASP A 205 9.89 18.57 1.11
N GLN A 206 9.63 19.77 1.64
CA GLN A 206 9.05 20.88 0.88
C GLN A 206 9.87 21.21 -0.37
N GLU A 207 11.21 21.07 -0.31
CA GLU A 207 12.09 21.40 -1.43
C GLU A 207 11.97 20.43 -2.61
N SER A 208 11.33 19.27 -2.40
CA SER A 208 11.07 18.30 -3.46
C SER A 208 9.92 18.70 -4.39
N TYR A 209 9.14 19.74 -4.04
CA TYR A 209 8.00 20.23 -4.80
C TYR A 209 8.38 21.40 -5.71
N ASP A 210 8.12 21.25 -7.02
CA ASP A 210 8.36 22.27 -8.04
C ASP A 210 7.04 22.79 -8.61
N VAL A 211 6.61 23.98 -8.17
CA VAL A 211 5.37 24.63 -8.60
C VAL A 211 5.59 25.41 -9.91
N GLN A 212 4.87 25.00 -10.95
CA GLN A 212 5.00 25.51 -12.31
C GLN A 212 3.66 26.05 -12.84
N GLU A 213 3.73 26.98 -13.79
CA GLU A 213 2.56 27.49 -14.51
C GLU A 213 2.24 26.59 -15.71
N ALA A 214 0.98 26.21 -15.88
CA ALA A 214 0.54 25.39 -17.02
C ALA A 214 0.39 26.25 -18.28
N HIS A 215 0.63 25.66 -19.46
CA HIS A 215 0.56 26.38 -20.74
C HIS A 215 -0.83 26.99 -21.03
N GLY A 216 -1.90 26.43 -20.44
CA GLY A 216 -3.28 26.92 -20.54
C GLY A 216 -3.72 27.87 -19.42
N GLY A 217 -2.79 28.33 -18.58
CA GLY A 217 -3.08 29.05 -17.35
C GLY A 217 -3.33 28.13 -16.15
N GLY A 218 -3.20 28.68 -14.95
CA GLY A 218 -3.21 27.90 -13.71
C GLY A 218 -1.84 27.35 -13.34
N PHE A 219 -1.75 26.67 -12.21
CA PHE A 219 -0.51 26.22 -11.58
C PHE A 219 -0.62 24.78 -11.14
N TYR A 220 0.43 24.01 -11.31
CA TYR A 220 0.52 22.63 -10.85
C TYR A 220 1.89 22.43 -10.19
N PHE A 221 2.10 21.31 -9.52
CA PHE A 221 3.41 20.98 -8.97
C PHE A 221 3.86 19.58 -9.41
N ASN A 222 5.17 19.46 -9.55
CA ASN A 222 5.85 18.18 -9.71
C ASN A 222 6.58 17.84 -8.42
N LEU A 223 6.36 16.64 -7.90
CA LEU A 223 7.20 16.08 -6.84
C LEU A 223 8.38 15.36 -7.47
N LYS A 224 9.60 15.68 -7.03
CA LYS A 224 10.84 15.11 -7.55
C LYS A 224 11.53 14.23 -6.51
N ALA A 225 12.12 13.13 -6.96
CA ALA A 225 13.05 12.37 -6.13
C ALA A 225 14.40 13.09 -6.02
N ARG A 226 15.25 12.70 -5.05
CA ARG A 226 16.64 13.20 -4.90
C ARG A 226 17.50 13.17 -6.17
N ASN A 227 17.20 12.28 -7.11
CA ASN A 227 17.90 12.19 -8.40
C ASN A 227 17.35 13.17 -9.47
N GLY A 228 16.45 14.08 -9.08
CA GLY A 228 15.84 15.10 -9.94
C GLY A 228 14.70 14.60 -10.82
N ARG A 229 14.39 13.30 -10.82
CA ARG A 229 13.29 12.75 -11.63
C ARG A 229 11.94 13.09 -11.00
N VAL A 230 10.98 13.48 -11.84
CA VAL A 230 9.58 13.63 -11.43
C VAL A 230 9.04 12.25 -11.07
N ILE A 231 8.41 12.14 -9.90
CA ILE A 231 7.79 10.93 -9.36
C ILE A 231 6.28 11.07 -9.12
N GLY A 232 5.76 12.30 -9.20
CA GLY A 232 4.33 12.58 -9.23
C GLY A 232 4.04 13.99 -9.69
N THR A 233 2.85 14.19 -10.24
CA THR A 233 2.36 15.47 -10.76
C THR A 233 0.96 15.71 -10.22
N SER A 234 0.69 16.93 -9.78
CA SER A 234 -0.63 17.34 -9.28
C SER A 234 -1.60 17.64 -10.42
N GLU A 235 -2.87 17.85 -10.06
CA GLU A 235 -3.80 18.56 -10.94
C GLU A 235 -3.40 20.03 -11.12
N VAL A 236 -4.08 20.73 -12.04
CA VAL A 236 -3.89 22.16 -12.28
C VAL A 236 -4.84 22.96 -11.39
N TYR A 237 -4.27 23.80 -10.53
CA TYR A 237 -4.94 24.74 -9.66
C TYR A 237 -5.12 26.11 -10.32
N SER A 238 -6.11 26.88 -9.86
CA SER A 238 -6.41 28.21 -10.42
C SER A 238 -5.41 29.31 -10.03
N SER A 239 -4.56 29.10 -9.02
CA SER A 239 -3.56 30.07 -8.58
C SER A 239 -2.33 29.40 -7.96
N ARG A 240 -1.18 30.08 -7.99
CA ARG A 240 0.06 29.59 -7.37
C ARG A 240 -0.12 29.27 -5.88
N GLY A 241 -0.79 30.16 -5.14
CA GLY A 241 -1.06 29.93 -3.72
C GLY A 241 -2.00 28.76 -3.43
N ASN A 242 -2.87 28.37 -4.39
CA ASN A 242 -3.64 27.12 -4.27
C ASN A 242 -2.75 25.89 -4.44
N ALA A 243 -1.83 25.91 -5.41
CA ALA A 243 -0.87 24.83 -5.62
C ALA A 243 0.09 24.67 -4.44
N GLU A 244 0.59 25.77 -3.87
CA GLU A 244 1.47 25.74 -2.70
C GLU A 244 0.77 25.16 -1.47
N ARG A 245 -0.48 25.56 -1.19
CA ARG A 245 -1.30 24.94 -0.12
C ARG A 245 -1.59 23.46 -0.37
N ALA A 246 -1.71 23.05 -1.63
CA ALA A 246 -1.87 21.65 -1.97
C ALA A 246 -0.59 20.85 -1.69
N CYS A 247 0.61 21.42 -1.91
CA CYS A 247 1.86 20.79 -1.47
C CYS A 247 1.86 20.52 0.04
N ASP A 248 1.50 21.53 0.85
CA ASP A 248 1.45 21.39 2.31
C ASP A 248 0.47 20.29 2.73
N SER A 249 -0.68 20.22 2.06
CA SER A 249 -1.70 19.17 2.29
C SER A 249 -1.18 17.78 1.93
N VAL A 250 -0.37 17.65 0.86
CA VAL A 250 0.26 16.37 0.50
C VAL A 250 1.32 15.97 1.52
N ILE A 251 2.13 16.91 2.02
CA ILE A 251 3.13 16.64 3.06
C ILE A 251 2.46 16.11 4.34
N GLU A 252 1.39 16.78 4.79
CA GLU A 252 0.62 16.35 5.97
C GLU A 252 0.02 14.96 5.76
N LEU A 253 -0.56 14.71 4.58
CA LEU A 253 -1.14 13.42 4.20
C LEU A 253 -0.10 12.28 4.24
N LEU A 254 1.10 12.53 3.71
CA LEU A 254 2.16 11.52 3.63
C LEU A 254 2.75 11.17 5.01
N GLY A 255 2.77 12.12 5.95
CA GLY A 255 3.33 11.90 7.30
C GLY A 255 2.63 10.81 8.11
N GLY A 256 1.42 10.42 7.73
CA GLY A 256 0.64 9.37 8.40
C GLY A 256 0.26 8.18 7.50
N LEU A 257 0.87 8.04 6.31
CA LEU A 257 0.42 7.07 5.32
C LEU A 257 1.32 5.86 5.18
N ASP A 258 0.74 4.67 5.37
CA ASP A 258 1.38 3.39 5.09
C ASP A 258 1.10 2.91 3.65
N ILE A 259 2.08 2.27 3.01
CA ILE A 259 2.01 1.83 1.60
C ILE A 259 1.65 0.34 1.49
N LEU A 260 2.24 -0.52 2.32
CA LEU A 260 2.14 -1.98 2.27
C LEU A 260 1.92 -2.62 3.63
#